data_AF-A0A2P8GD79-F1
#
_entry.id   AF-A0A2P8GD79-F1
#
_cell.length_a   1.000
_cell.length_b   1.000
_cell.length_c   1.000
_cell.angle_alpha   90.00
_cell.angle_beta   90.00
_cell.angle_gamma   90.00
#
_symmetry.space_group_name_H-M   'P 1'
#
loop_
_entity.id
_entity.type
_entity.pdbx_description
1 polymer ?
#
loop_
_entity_poly.entity_id
_entity_poly.type
_entity_poly.pdbx_seq_one_letter_code
_entity_poly.pdbx_strand_id
1 'polypeptide(L)'
;MPAKFKAMEKLLAKKGIEFLSYTDEEGSQISYAFTNNMLKQGIIVVLSEWEYEPEEDEEESEEWEETAETNGEEQDGWEEDTDDEVVPEQLFETTVSVLLTKGGVSYEFGIYADDRAVVPVIYLYRVILDLIDIISGSDADSLLEILESVSTTVSSSDDFADDPETQRQMNILTAEHLEKAARLLAEK
;
A
#
# COMPACT_ATOMS: atom_id res chain seq x y z
N MET A 1 9.73 12.55 -8.18
CA MET A 1 9.11 11.43 -8.91
C MET A 1 10.17 10.44 -9.41
N PRO A 2 10.03 9.15 -9.07
CA PRO A 2 10.89 8.07 -9.56
C PRO A 2 10.92 7.95 -11.08
N ALA A 3 12.07 7.54 -11.64
CA ALA A 3 12.22 7.35 -13.08
C ALA A 3 11.24 6.31 -13.64
N LYS A 4 10.92 5.26 -12.86
CA LYS A 4 9.99 4.18 -13.25
C LYS A 4 8.58 4.67 -13.57
N PHE A 5 8.11 5.75 -12.93
CA PHE A 5 6.76 6.26 -13.13
C PHE A 5 6.63 7.38 -14.18
N LYS A 6 7.73 7.93 -14.71
CA LYS A 6 7.67 9.02 -15.70
C LYS A 6 6.86 8.67 -16.95
N ALA A 7 6.87 7.40 -17.37
CA ALA A 7 6.07 6.95 -18.50
C ALA A 7 4.57 6.91 -18.13
N MET A 8 4.25 6.37 -16.96
CA MET A 8 2.90 6.28 -16.42
C MET A 8 2.27 7.67 -16.21
N GLU A 9 3.00 8.59 -15.58
CA GLU A 9 2.59 10.00 -15.42
C GLU A 9 2.18 10.62 -16.75
N LYS A 10 3.02 10.49 -17.79
CA LYS A 10 2.71 11.03 -19.12
C LYS A 10 1.48 10.40 -19.75
N LEU A 11 1.22 9.11 -19.51
CA LEU A 11 0.04 8.42 -20.03
C LEU A 11 -1.24 8.84 -19.29
N LEU A 12 -1.17 8.99 -17.98
CA LEU A 12 -2.27 9.48 -17.13
C LEU A 12 -2.59 10.95 -17.45
N ALA A 13 -1.58 11.80 -17.60
CA ALA A 13 -1.75 13.22 -17.94
C ALA A 13 -2.48 13.42 -19.27
N LYS A 14 -2.25 12.55 -20.28
CA LYS A 14 -2.99 12.58 -21.56
C LYS A 14 -4.50 12.31 -21.40
N LYS A 15 -4.91 11.71 -20.28
CA LYS A 15 -6.29 11.45 -19.92
C LYS A 15 -6.85 12.48 -18.93
N GLY A 16 -6.11 13.55 -18.63
CA GLY A 16 -6.51 14.58 -17.67
C GLY A 16 -6.41 14.12 -16.22
N ILE A 17 -5.58 13.11 -15.95
CA ILE A 17 -5.33 12.55 -14.62
C ILE A 17 -4.00 13.09 -14.14
N GLU A 18 -4.02 13.75 -12.99
CA GLU A 18 -2.82 14.17 -12.28
C GLU A 18 -2.21 12.96 -11.59
N PHE A 19 -0.88 12.81 -11.70
CA PHE A 19 -0.12 11.77 -11.02
C PHE A 19 1.11 12.39 -10.37
N LEU A 20 1.09 12.54 -9.04
CA LEU A 20 2.08 13.30 -8.29
C LEU A 20 2.68 12.44 -7.19
N SER A 21 4.00 12.47 -7.01
CA SER A 21 4.70 11.56 -6.09
C SER A 21 5.71 12.28 -5.21
N TYR A 22 5.85 11.84 -3.97
CA TYR A 22 6.87 12.25 -3.01
C TYR A 22 7.37 11.06 -2.20
N THR A 23 8.55 11.18 -1.60
CA THR A 23 9.04 10.20 -0.61
C THR A 23 8.74 10.78 0.76
N ASP A 24 8.15 10.00 1.65
CA ASP A 24 7.88 10.43 3.02
C ASP A 24 9.12 10.35 3.91
N GLU A 25 8.93 10.56 5.22
CA GLU A 25 10.02 10.57 6.19
C GLU A 25 10.58 9.17 6.49
N GLU A 26 9.79 8.12 6.21
CA GLU A 26 10.14 6.71 6.42
C GLU A 26 10.82 6.09 5.19
N GLY A 27 10.89 6.84 4.08
CA GLY A 27 11.50 6.40 2.83
C GLY A 27 10.50 5.79 1.85
N SER A 28 9.22 5.73 2.22
CA SER A 28 8.16 5.16 1.41
C SER A 28 7.77 6.08 0.27
N GLN A 29 7.57 5.50 -0.91
CA GLN A 29 7.22 6.23 -2.12
C GLN A 29 5.71 6.32 -2.25
N ILE A 30 5.15 7.48 -1.92
CA ILE A 30 3.71 7.74 -2.02
C ILE A 30 3.42 8.53 -3.29
N SER A 31 2.40 8.09 -4.03
CA SER A 31 1.90 8.75 -5.24
C SER A 31 0.39 8.91 -5.21
N TYR A 32 -0.09 10.05 -5.68
CA TYR A 32 -1.50 10.38 -5.78
C TYR A 32 -1.93 10.42 -7.24
N ALA A 33 -3.03 9.73 -7.56
CA ALA A 33 -3.70 9.83 -8.84
C ALA A 33 -5.12 10.39 -8.66
N PHE A 34 -5.45 11.44 -9.40
CA PHE A 34 -6.78 12.06 -9.30
C PHE A 34 -7.08 12.96 -10.50
N THR A 35 -8.36 13.24 -10.72
CA THR A 35 -8.78 14.37 -11.56
C THR A 35 -9.07 15.59 -10.68
N ASN A 36 -9.06 16.79 -11.26
CA ASN A 36 -9.45 18.01 -10.54
C ASN A 36 -10.87 17.94 -9.94
N ASN A 37 -11.77 17.17 -10.55
CA ASN A 37 -13.12 16.98 -10.03
C ASN A 37 -13.12 16.06 -8.80
N MET A 38 -12.36 14.98 -8.85
CA MET A 38 -12.20 14.06 -7.73
C MET A 38 -11.60 14.75 -6.51
N LEU A 39 -10.52 15.51 -6.68
CA LEU A 39 -9.89 16.22 -5.57
C LEU A 39 -10.86 17.22 -4.91
N LYS A 40 -11.69 17.92 -5.69
CA LYS A 40 -12.73 18.82 -5.16
C LYS A 40 -13.84 18.08 -4.40
N GLN A 41 -14.11 16.84 -4.76
CA GLN A 41 -15.04 15.97 -4.06
C GLN A 41 -14.40 15.26 -2.85
N GLY A 42 -13.12 15.52 -2.58
CA GLY A 42 -12.39 14.87 -1.51
C GLY A 42 -12.11 13.39 -1.79
N ILE A 43 -11.85 13.04 -3.06
CA ILE A 43 -11.53 11.67 -3.51
C ILE A 43 -10.15 11.66 -4.15
N ILE A 44 -9.31 10.69 -3.78
CA ILE A 44 -7.98 10.44 -4.37
C ILE A 44 -7.70 8.94 -4.45
N VAL A 45 -6.87 8.55 -5.42
CA VAL A 45 -6.25 7.22 -5.46
C VAL A 45 -4.82 7.36 -4.93
N VAL A 46 -4.43 6.51 -3.99
CA VAL A 46 -3.10 6.48 -3.39
C VAL A 46 -2.39 5.21 -3.85
N LEU A 47 -1.17 5.37 -4.36
CA LEU A 47 -0.22 4.29 -4.61
C LEU A 47 0.93 4.46 -3.62
N SER A 48 1.17 3.44 -2.79
CA SER A 48 2.26 3.43 -1.82
C SER A 48 3.20 2.28 -2.12
N GLU A 49 4.51 2.52 -2.05
CA GLU A 49 5.55 1.50 -2.17
C GLU A 49 6.46 1.58 -0.94
N TRP A 50 6.59 0.45 -0.24
CA TRP A 50 7.37 0.24 0.97
C TRP A 50 8.48 -0.77 0.71
N GLU A 51 9.63 -0.54 1.33
CA GLU A 51 10.75 -1.46 1.42
C GLU A 51 11.17 -1.47 2.89
N TYR A 52 11.00 -2.60 3.57
CA TYR A 52 11.36 -2.76 4.98
C TYR A 52 12.34 -3.92 5.15
N GLU A 53 13.33 -3.69 6.01
CA GLU A 53 14.20 -4.77 6.49
C GLU A 53 13.38 -5.58 7.49
N PRO A 54 13.29 -6.92 7.35
CA PRO A 54 12.66 -7.72 8.38
C PRO A 54 13.42 -7.45 9.68
N GLU A 55 12.68 -7.14 10.76
CA GLU A 55 13.30 -7.14 12.09
C GLU A 55 13.92 -8.54 12.25
N GLU A 56 15.23 -8.60 12.52
CA GLU A 56 15.89 -9.84 12.89
C GLU A 56 15.16 -10.34 14.14
N ASP A 57 14.17 -11.20 13.96
CA ASP A 57 13.64 -12.01 15.05
C ASP A 57 14.87 -12.74 15.60
N GLU A 58 15.35 -12.29 16.77
CA GLU A 58 16.31 -13.06 17.56
C GLU A 58 15.64 -14.41 17.74
N GLU A 59 16.03 -15.39 16.93
CA GLU A 59 15.63 -16.78 17.08
C GLU A 59 15.96 -17.15 18.53
N GLU A 60 14.97 -17.10 19.42
CA GLU A 60 15.02 -17.84 20.68
C GLU A 60 15.16 -19.28 20.21
N SER A 61 16.40 -19.74 20.18
CA SER A 61 16.78 -21.11 19.93
C SER A 61 15.98 -21.95 20.90
N GLU A 62 14.88 -22.53 20.44
CA GLU A 62 14.15 -23.54 21.20
C GLU A 62 15.13 -24.72 21.35
N GLU A 63 15.81 -24.73 22.49
CA GLU A 63 16.69 -25.78 22.97
C GLU A 63 15.86 -27.05 23.05
N TRP A 64 15.85 -27.83 21.98
CA TRP A 64 15.27 -29.16 21.97
C TRP A 64 16.04 -30.00 22.99
N GLU A 65 15.48 -30.18 24.20
CA GLU A 65 15.96 -31.15 25.18
C GLU A 65 15.87 -32.56 24.55
N GLU A 66 16.98 -32.99 23.96
CA GLU A 66 17.22 -34.34 23.49
C GLU A 66 17.17 -35.28 24.69
N THR A 67 16.04 -36.00 24.83
CA THR A 67 15.96 -37.11 25.78
C THR A 67 16.77 -38.29 25.24
N ALA A 68 17.99 -38.40 25.75
CA ALA A 68 18.91 -39.49 25.49
C ALA A 68 18.32 -40.86 25.88
N GLU A 69 18.10 -41.73 24.90
CA GLU A 69 18.25 -43.17 25.08
C GLU A 69 19.23 -43.74 24.06
N THR A 70 20.39 -44.11 24.57
CA THR A 70 21.53 -44.68 23.88
C THR A 70 21.25 -46.07 23.29
N ASN A 71 21.56 -46.27 22.01
CA ASN A 71 22.26 -47.47 21.53
C ASN A 71 22.88 -47.18 20.16
N GLY A 72 24.21 -47.26 20.10
CA GLY A 72 25.00 -46.84 18.95
C GLY A 72 25.06 -47.83 17.79
N GLU A 73 25.50 -47.32 16.64
CA GLU A 73 26.63 -47.81 15.84
C GLU A 73 26.74 -46.94 14.56
N GLU A 74 27.90 -46.27 14.44
CA GLU A 74 28.62 -45.83 13.22
C GLU A 74 27.85 -45.28 12.00
N GLN A 75 27.98 -43.96 11.75
CA GLN A 75 28.27 -43.46 10.39
C GLN A 75 28.97 -42.09 10.43
N ASP A 76 30.20 -42.06 9.92
CA ASP A 76 31.04 -40.87 9.77
C ASP A 76 30.44 -39.84 8.80
N GLY A 77 30.67 -38.57 9.14
CA GLY A 77 30.06 -37.38 8.57
C GLY A 77 30.45 -37.06 7.13
N TRP A 78 29.62 -36.21 6.52
CA TRP A 78 30.01 -34.86 6.06
C TRP A 78 28.72 -34.04 6.09
N GLU A 79 28.50 -33.28 7.17
CA GLU A 79 27.54 -32.16 7.15
C GLU A 79 28.18 -31.06 6.30
N GLU A 80 27.54 -30.74 5.18
CA GLU A 80 27.83 -29.54 4.41
C GLU A 80 27.51 -28.35 5.32
N ASP A 81 28.55 -27.71 5.86
CA ASP A 81 28.48 -26.32 6.32
C ASP A 81 28.14 -25.45 5.09
N THR A 82 26.86 -25.42 4.69
CA THR A 82 26.32 -24.26 3.99
C THR A 82 26.19 -23.18 5.03
N ASP A 83 27.24 -22.39 5.13
CA ASP A 83 27.24 -21.00 5.58
C ASP A 83 26.29 -20.23 4.65
N ASP A 84 24.99 -20.54 4.73
CA ASP A 84 23.92 -19.74 4.18
C ASP A 84 23.91 -18.48 5.07
N GLU A 85 24.71 -17.49 4.67
CA GLU A 85 24.43 -16.09 5.00
C GLU A 85 22.95 -15.88 4.67
N VAL A 86 22.09 -15.92 5.70
CA VAL A 86 20.69 -15.55 5.59
C VAL A 86 20.70 -14.06 5.28
N VAL A 87 20.78 -13.73 3.99
CA VAL A 87 20.57 -12.36 3.53
C VAL A 87 19.15 -12.02 3.97
N PRO A 88 18.94 -10.99 4.81
CA PRO A 88 17.60 -10.61 5.24
C PRO A 88 16.76 -10.42 3.97
N GLU A 89 15.69 -11.20 3.83
CA GLU A 89 14.77 -11.04 2.71
C GLU A 89 14.11 -9.68 2.88
N GLN A 90 14.62 -8.66 2.18
CA GLN A 90 13.98 -7.35 2.12
C GLN A 90 12.52 -7.57 1.75
N LEU A 91 11.62 -7.07 2.59
CA LEU A 91 10.19 -7.19 2.37
C LEU A 91 9.73 -5.94 1.61
N PHE A 92 8.92 -6.16 0.59
CA PHE A 92 8.40 -5.11 -0.25
C PHE A 92 6.89 -5.11 -0.12
N GLU A 93 6.28 -3.94 -0.22
CA GLU A 93 4.83 -3.85 -0.32
C GLU A 93 4.44 -2.72 -1.26
N THR A 94 3.63 -3.03 -2.27
CA THR A 94 3.01 -2.06 -3.16
C THR A 94 1.50 -2.13 -3.01
N THR A 95 0.88 -1.03 -2.58
CA THR A 95 -0.57 -0.94 -2.41
C THR A 95 -1.20 0.13 -3.30
N VAL A 96 -2.44 -0.11 -3.74
CA VAL A 96 -3.30 0.92 -4.33
C VAL A 96 -4.59 0.97 -3.55
N SER A 97 -4.92 2.14 -3.01
CA SER A 97 -6.16 2.40 -2.30
C SER A 97 -6.89 3.63 -2.83
N VAL A 98 -8.20 3.69 -2.61
CA VAL A 98 -9.02 4.89 -2.82
C VAL A 98 -9.35 5.47 -1.45
N LEU A 99 -8.98 6.73 -1.25
CA LEU A 99 -9.38 7.49 -0.06
C LEU A 99 -10.45 8.49 -0.45
N LEU A 100 -11.52 8.56 0.34
CA LEU A 100 -12.54 9.59 0.15
C LEU A 100 -13.19 10.06 1.44
N THR A 101 -13.71 11.28 1.41
CA THR A 101 -14.54 11.85 2.49
C THR A 101 -15.97 12.05 2.00
N LYS A 102 -16.95 11.48 2.72
CA LYS A 102 -18.38 11.66 2.41
C LYS A 102 -19.18 11.81 3.69
N GLY A 103 -19.93 12.90 3.80
CA GLY A 103 -20.79 13.15 4.97
C GLY A 103 -20.04 13.33 6.29
N GLY A 104 -18.75 13.69 6.26
CA GLY A 104 -17.90 13.78 7.44
C GLY A 104 -17.27 12.43 7.87
N VAL A 105 -17.53 11.36 7.13
CA VAL A 105 -16.92 10.04 7.32
C VAL A 105 -15.79 9.87 6.31
N SER A 106 -14.64 9.39 6.79
CA SER A 106 -13.51 9.02 5.93
C SER A 106 -13.59 7.54 5.60
N TYR A 107 -13.31 7.19 4.35
CA TYR A 107 -13.30 5.82 3.86
C TYR A 107 -11.97 5.52 3.17
N GLU A 108 -11.52 4.29 3.35
CA GLU A 108 -10.41 3.70 2.60
C GLU A 108 -10.88 2.39 1.97
N PHE A 109 -10.62 2.27 0.67
CA PHE A 109 -10.88 1.07 -0.11
C PHE A 109 -9.54 0.54 -0.63
N GLY A 110 -9.03 -0.55 -0.06
CA GLY A 110 -7.85 -1.24 -0.58
C GLY A 110 -8.22 -1.99 -1.85
N ILE A 111 -7.53 -1.72 -2.97
CA ILE A 111 -7.85 -2.29 -4.28
C ILE A 111 -6.82 -3.32 -4.71
N TYR A 112 -5.56 -3.07 -4.41
CA TYR A 112 -4.43 -3.87 -4.84
C TYR A 112 -3.38 -3.89 -3.75
N ALA A 113 -2.80 -5.06 -3.50
CA ALA A 113 -1.64 -5.25 -2.65
C ALA A 113 -0.74 -6.31 -3.30
N ASP A 114 0.57 -6.09 -3.25
CA ASP A 114 1.57 -6.96 -3.86
C ASP A 114 2.89 -6.85 -3.11
N ASP A 115 3.45 -7.98 -2.73
CA ASP A 115 4.65 -8.11 -1.89
C ASP A 115 5.94 -8.32 -2.71
N ARG A 116 5.85 -8.31 -4.05
CA ARG A 116 7.02 -8.52 -4.90
C ARG A 116 7.89 -7.28 -4.94
N ALA A 117 9.20 -7.50 -4.93
CA ALA A 117 10.22 -6.46 -5.09
C ALA A 117 10.02 -5.54 -6.32
N VAL A 118 9.41 -6.06 -7.40
CA VAL A 118 9.13 -5.28 -8.60
C VAL A 118 7.74 -5.59 -9.13
N VAL A 119 6.83 -4.63 -8.97
CA VAL A 119 5.53 -4.64 -9.63
C VAL A 119 5.63 -4.01 -11.03
N PRO A 120 5.18 -4.70 -12.10
CA PRO A 120 5.17 -4.11 -13.42
C PRO A 120 4.29 -2.85 -13.49
N VAL A 121 4.91 -1.71 -13.85
CA VAL A 121 4.27 -0.38 -13.92
C VAL A 121 3.01 -0.37 -14.80
N ILE A 122 2.94 -1.22 -15.84
CA ILE A 122 1.76 -1.31 -16.70
C ILE A 122 0.53 -1.84 -15.96
N TYR A 123 0.70 -2.70 -14.96
CA TYR A 123 -0.40 -3.18 -14.12
C TYR A 123 -0.90 -2.06 -13.21
N LEU A 124 0.01 -1.36 -12.52
CA LEU A 124 -0.33 -0.20 -11.69
C LEU A 124 -1.05 0.89 -12.50
N TYR A 125 -0.56 1.19 -13.70
CA TYR A 125 -1.21 2.10 -14.63
C TYR A 125 -2.66 1.68 -14.94
N ARG A 126 -2.87 0.39 -15.21
CA ARG A 126 -4.20 -0.11 -15.57
C ARG A 126 -5.15 -0.09 -14.38
N VAL A 127 -4.69 -0.50 -13.20
CA VAL A 127 -5.47 -0.45 -11.96
C VAL A 127 -5.89 1.00 -11.66
N ILE A 128 -4.94 1.93 -11.64
CA ILE A 128 -5.22 3.35 -11.41
C ILE A 128 -6.19 3.89 -12.45
N LEU A 129 -5.97 3.61 -13.74
CA LEU A 129 -6.85 4.07 -14.79
C LEU A 129 -8.28 3.56 -14.62
N ASP A 130 -8.44 2.27 -14.32
CA ASP A 130 -9.76 1.65 -14.15
C ASP A 130 -10.49 2.22 -12.93
N LEU A 131 -9.77 2.49 -11.83
CA LEU A 131 -10.33 3.18 -10.67
C LEU A 131 -10.79 4.60 -11.00
N ILE A 132 -9.98 5.37 -11.73
CA ILE A 132 -10.37 6.72 -12.14
C ILE A 132 -11.61 6.68 -13.06
N ASP A 133 -11.68 5.73 -13.98
CA ASP A 133 -12.83 5.56 -14.87
C ASP A 133 -14.09 5.14 -14.09
N ILE A 134 -13.97 4.25 -13.10
CA ILE A 134 -15.05 3.86 -12.18
C ILE A 134 -15.54 5.09 -11.40
N ILE A 135 -14.63 5.81 -10.74
CA ILE A 135 -14.99 6.97 -9.90
C ILE A 135 -15.64 8.07 -10.75
N SER A 136 -15.08 8.34 -11.93
CA SER A 136 -15.58 9.39 -12.82
C SER A 136 -16.89 9.02 -13.52
N GLY A 137 -17.17 7.73 -13.68
CA GLY A 137 -18.39 7.20 -14.30
C GLY A 137 -19.51 6.89 -13.32
N SER A 138 -19.27 7.00 -12.01
CA SER A 138 -20.25 6.68 -10.96
C SER A 138 -20.95 7.92 -10.44
N ASP A 139 -22.22 7.76 -10.06
CA ASP A 139 -22.97 8.79 -9.36
C ASP A 139 -22.59 8.80 -7.87
N ALA A 140 -22.73 9.96 -7.21
CA ALA A 140 -22.32 10.12 -5.81
C ALA A 140 -22.99 9.12 -4.85
N ASP A 141 -24.21 8.69 -5.16
CA ASP A 141 -24.99 7.76 -4.33
C ASP A 141 -24.51 6.30 -4.47
N SER A 142 -24.09 5.88 -5.66
CA SER A 142 -23.66 4.50 -5.94
C SER A 142 -22.15 4.29 -5.77
N LEU A 143 -21.36 5.36 -5.71
CA LEU A 143 -19.89 5.26 -5.66
C LEU A 143 -19.38 4.38 -4.52
N LEU A 144 -19.96 4.47 -3.33
CA LEU A 144 -19.52 3.66 -2.17
C LEU A 144 -19.73 2.17 -2.42
N GLU A 145 -20.93 1.78 -2.85
CA GLU A 145 -21.27 0.37 -3.15
C GLU A 145 -20.39 -0.19 -4.28
N ILE A 146 -20.12 0.62 -5.30
CA ILE A 146 -19.25 0.22 -6.41
C ILE A 146 -17.82 0.02 -5.93
N LEU A 147 -17.26 0.96 -5.16
CA LEU A 147 -15.90 0.85 -4.62
C LEU A 147 -15.76 -0.35 -3.68
N GLU A 148 -16.74 -0.58 -2.81
CA GLU A 148 -16.81 -1.77 -1.95
C GLU A 148 -16.75 -3.05 -2.79
N SER A 149 -17.53 -3.13 -3.89
CA SER A 149 -17.59 -4.33 -4.73
C SER A 149 -16.30 -4.67 -5.49
N VAL A 150 -15.41 -3.69 -5.69
CA VAL A 150 -14.12 -3.88 -6.39
C VAL A 150 -12.92 -3.87 -5.46
N SER A 151 -13.13 -3.61 -4.17
CA SER A 151 -12.09 -3.57 -3.15
C SER A 151 -11.80 -4.95 -2.56
N THR A 152 -10.56 -5.14 -2.10
CA THR A 152 -10.16 -6.28 -1.27
C THR A 152 -10.40 -6.03 0.21
N THR A 153 -10.36 -4.75 0.60
CA THR A 153 -10.61 -4.29 1.97
C THR A 153 -11.37 -2.98 1.95
N VAL A 154 -12.25 -2.79 2.93
CA VAL A 154 -12.93 -1.53 3.19
C VAL A 154 -12.79 -1.20 4.66
N SER A 155 -12.46 0.04 4.94
CA SER A 155 -12.56 0.62 6.27
C SER A 155 -13.23 1.97 6.17
N SER A 156 -13.96 2.34 7.24
CA SER A 156 -14.54 3.65 7.42
C SER A 156 -14.28 4.15 8.82
N SER A 157 -14.24 5.47 9.00
CA SER A 157 -14.08 6.05 10.33
C SER A 157 -15.25 5.69 11.26
N ASP A 158 -16.40 5.30 10.72
CA ASP A 158 -17.56 4.88 11.50
C ASP A 158 -17.41 3.46 12.06
N ASP A 159 -16.59 2.60 11.44
CA ASP A 159 -16.27 1.27 11.97
C ASP A 159 -15.54 1.33 13.31
N PHE A 160 -14.94 2.49 13.62
CA PHE A 160 -14.21 2.77 14.85
C PHE A 160 -14.99 3.68 15.81
N ALA A 161 -16.33 3.71 15.75
CA ALA A 161 -17.14 4.55 16.64
C ALA A 161 -16.91 4.27 18.14
N ASP A 162 -16.53 3.04 18.49
CA ASP A 162 -16.19 2.64 19.86
C ASP A 162 -14.71 2.92 20.22
N ASP A 163 -13.88 3.32 19.25
CA ASP A 163 -12.49 3.75 19.42
C ASP A 163 -12.27 5.16 18.83
N PRO A 164 -12.55 6.21 19.62
CA PRO A 164 -12.44 7.59 19.16
C PRO A 164 -11.01 7.98 18.74
N GLU A 165 -9.99 7.29 19.23
CA GLU A 165 -8.59 7.56 18.87
C GLU A 165 -8.34 7.07 17.44
N THR A 166 -8.65 5.81 17.14
CA THR A 166 -8.51 5.25 15.79
C THR A 166 -9.42 5.96 14.79
N GLN A 167 -10.67 6.24 15.15
CA GLN A 167 -11.59 7.03 14.31
C GLN A 167 -10.98 8.40 13.96
N ARG A 168 -10.37 9.08 14.94
CA ARG A 168 -9.74 10.38 14.73
C ARG A 168 -8.50 10.25 13.86
N GLN A 169 -7.66 9.25 14.09
CA GLN A 169 -6.46 9.00 13.30
C GLN A 169 -6.79 8.77 11.82
N MET A 170 -7.79 7.94 11.52
CA MET A 170 -8.22 7.69 10.15
C MET A 170 -8.69 8.97 9.43
N ASN A 171 -9.47 9.81 10.14
CA ASN A 171 -9.91 11.10 9.62
C ASN A 171 -8.75 12.06 9.36
N ILE A 172 -7.76 12.10 10.25
CA ILE A 172 -6.54 12.91 10.09
C ILE A 172 -5.75 12.43 8.87
N LEU A 173 -5.44 11.13 8.78
CA LEU A 173 -4.66 10.56 7.68
C LEU A 173 -5.31 10.85 6.32
N THR A 174 -6.62 10.66 6.21
CA THR A 174 -7.36 10.94 4.98
C THR A 174 -7.27 12.42 4.59
N ALA A 175 -7.46 13.32 5.57
CA ALA A 175 -7.33 14.76 5.34
C ALA A 175 -5.90 15.15 4.95
N GLU A 176 -4.88 14.59 5.59
CA GLU A 176 -3.47 14.84 5.29
C GLU A 176 -3.11 14.41 3.86
N HIS A 177 -3.58 13.25 3.40
CA HIS A 177 -3.38 12.83 2.02
C HIS A 177 -4.05 13.79 1.02
N LEU A 178 -5.29 14.22 1.28
CA LEU A 178 -6.01 15.18 0.44
C LEU A 178 -5.29 16.54 0.38
N GLU A 179 -4.86 17.05 1.53
CA GLU A 179 -4.10 18.30 1.62
C GLU A 179 -2.73 18.18 0.93
N LYS A 180 -2.04 17.05 1.10
CA LYS A 180 -0.76 16.79 0.45
C LYS A 180 -0.92 16.75 -1.07
N ALA A 181 -1.94 16.06 -1.59
CA ALA A 181 -2.25 16.01 -3.00
C ALA A 181 -2.54 17.41 -3.57
N ALA A 182 -3.34 18.21 -2.86
CA ALA A 182 -3.65 19.60 -3.25
C ALA A 182 -2.41 20.51 -3.25
N ARG A 183 -1.54 20.38 -2.24
CA ARG A 183 -0.27 21.13 -2.16
C ARG A 183 0.66 20.77 -3.32
N LEU A 184 0.86 19.49 -3.59
CA LEU A 184 1.71 19.04 -4.69
C LEU A 184 1.18 19.53 -6.04
N LEU A 185 -0.14 19.59 -6.23
CA LEU A 185 -0.74 20.14 -7.44
C LEU A 185 -0.45 21.64 -7.60
N ALA A 186 -0.45 22.41 -6.52
CA ALA A 186 -0.18 23.84 -6.53
C ALA A 186 1.31 24.17 -6.76
N GLU A 187 2.22 23.24 -6.46
CA GLU A 187 3.67 23.37 -6.67
C GLU A 187 4.11 23.02 -8.11
N LYS A 188 3.21 22.47 -8.92
CA LYS A 188 3.44 22.04 -10.31
C LYS A 188 3.42 23.22 -11.30
#